data_AF-A0A9W6Q0F1-F1
#
_entry.id   AF-A0A9W6Q0F1-F1
#
_cell.length_a   1.000
_cell.length_b   1.000
_cell.length_c   1.000
_cell.angle_alpha   90.00
_cell.angle_beta   90.00
_cell.angle_gamma   90.00
#
_symmetry.space_group_name_H-M   'P 1'
#
loop_
_entity.id
_entity.type
_entity.pdbx_description
1 polymer ?
#
loop_
_entity_poly.entity_id
_entity_poly.type
_entity_poly.pdbx_seq_one_letter_code
_entity_poly.pdbx_strand_id
1 'polypeptide(L)'
;MSSTTLDRTAQPVTRDPRELISDELFDQIVARIQEHMPVARFYAELMVEQMLAYIATVAAYDPGNPPAFVVDGGYEFRYLTPSTAVDPAIHYFLDFTGDYRAFCARLTGGHFIDHVPVVNESITSGKSLRLTVDVMRHFGWEVDERMWQQGTSCCQTDNCFLKVTRLN
;
A
#
# COMPACT_ATOMS: atom_id res chain seq x y z
N MET A 1 -14.11 -25.97 43.21
CA MET A 1 -12.82 -25.43 42.74
C MET A 1 -12.98 -25.15 41.26
N SER A 2 -13.30 -23.91 40.90
CA SER A 2 -13.56 -23.53 39.50
C SER A 2 -12.23 -23.27 38.79
N SER A 3 -12.04 -23.98 37.67
CA SER A 3 -10.86 -23.86 36.81
C SER A 3 -11.11 -22.75 35.79
N THR A 4 -10.40 -21.64 35.91
CA THR A 4 -10.42 -20.55 34.92
C THR A 4 -9.39 -20.87 33.83
N THR A 5 -9.86 -21.36 32.69
CA THR A 5 -9.07 -21.41 31.46
C THR A 5 -8.86 -19.98 30.98
N LEU A 6 -7.61 -19.50 31.02
CA LEU A 6 -7.21 -18.24 30.41
C LEU A 6 -7.37 -18.38 28.89
N ASP A 7 -8.25 -17.54 28.36
CA ASP A 7 -8.46 -17.33 26.94
C ASP A 7 -7.15 -16.77 26.34
N ARG A 8 -6.46 -17.60 25.56
CA ARG A 8 -5.27 -17.20 24.82
C ARG A 8 -5.76 -16.42 23.61
N THR A 9 -5.84 -15.10 23.76
CA THR A 9 -6.03 -14.16 22.65
C THR A 9 -5.08 -14.52 21.51
N ALA A 10 -5.65 -14.99 20.40
CA ALA A 10 -4.89 -15.24 19.18
C ALA A 10 -4.26 -13.92 18.72
N GLN A 11 -2.93 -13.87 18.62
CA GLN A 11 -2.27 -12.78 17.91
C GLN A 11 -2.77 -12.79 16.46
N PRO A 12 -3.07 -11.62 15.85
CA PRO A 12 -3.35 -11.56 14.43
C PRO A 12 -2.12 -12.10 13.69
N VAL A 13 -2.32 -13.11 12.83
CA VAL A 13 -1.29 -13.55 11.90
C VAL A 13 -1.08 -12.42 10.92
N THR A 14 0.01 -11.68 11.10
CA THR A 14 0.41 -10.64 10.16
C THR A 14 0.94 -11.30 8.89
N ARG A 15 0.38 -10.88 7.76
CA ARG A 15 0.75 -11.39 6.44
C ARG A 15 2.12 -10.82 6.07
N ASP A 16 3.04 -11.68 5.65
CA ASP A 16 4.32 -11.23 5.11
C ASP A 16 4.09 -10.67 3.69
N PRO A 17 4.35 -9.37 3.43
CA PRO A 17 4.19 -8.80 2.10
C PRO A 17 5.08 -9.45 1.05
N ARG A 18 6.21 -10.07 1.43
CA ARG A 18 7.12 -10.73 0.50
C ARG A 18 6.49 -11.90 -0.21
N GLU A 19 5.55 -12.59 0.43
CA GLU A 19 4.80 -13.71 -0.17
C GLU A 19 3.92 -13.27 -1.35
N LEU A 20 3.72 -11.95 -1.53
CA LEU A 20 2.91 -11.42 -2.63
C LEU A 20 3.64 -11.43 -3.97
N ILE A 21 4.96 -11.63 -4.04
CA ILE A 21 5.74 -11.74 -5.28
C ILE A 21 6.82 -12.83 -5.15
N SER A 22 7.53 -13.15 -6.23
CA SER A 22 8.70 -14.03 -6.13
C SER A 22 9.90 -13.27 -5.54
N ASP A 23 10.81 -14.00 -4.89
CA ASP A 23 12.07 -13.43 -4.39
C ASP A 23 12.89 -12.75 -5.50
N GLU A 24 12.88 -13.33 -6.71
CA GLU A 24 13.56 -12.76 -7.88
C GLU A 24 12.99 -11.38 -8.25
N LEU A 25 11.67 -11.25 -8.34
CA LEU A 25 11.03 -9.98 -8.66
C LEU A 25 11.24 -8.96 -7.53
N PHE A 26 11.21 -9.41 -6.28
CA PHE A 26 11.51 -8.56 -5.13
C PHE A 26 12.93 -7.96 -5.25
N ASP A 27 13.94 -8.81 -5.50
CA ASP A 27 15.32 -8.37 -5.68
C ASP A 27 15.49 -7.42 -6.88
N GLN A 28 14.76 -7.66 -7.97
CA GLN A 28 14.78 -6.78 -9.15
C GLN A 28 14.22 -5.39 -8.85
N ILE A 29 13.11 -5.29 -8.10
CA ILE A 29 12.54 -3.99 -7.72
C ILE A 29 13.46 -3.26 -6.73
N VAL A 30 14.04 -3.98 -5.76
CA VAL A 30 15.03 -3.42 -4.82
C VAL A 30 16.24 -2.86 -5.58
N ALA A 31 16.78 -3.61 -6.54
CA ALA A 31 17.88 -3.15 -7.38
C ALA A 31 17.49 -1.91 -8.18
N ARG A 32 16.29 -1.87 -8.78
CA ARG A 32 15.79 -0.70 -9.51
C ARG A 32 15.68 0.54 -8.61
N ILE A 33 15.21 0.39 -7.37
CA ILE A 33 15.20 1.49 -6.40
C ILE A 33 16.62 2.01 -6.18
N GLN A 34 17.60 1.13 -5.96
CA GLN A 34 18.99 1.53 -5.70
C GLN A 34 19.70 2.12 -6.92
N GLU A 35 19.29 1.78 -8.14
CA GLU A 35 19.79 2.40 -9.38
C GLU A 35 19.44 3.90 -9.45
N HIS A 36 18.28 4.29 -8.91
CA HIS A 36 17.76 5.66 -9.02
C HIS A 36 17.80 6.45 -7.71
N MET A 37 17.87 5.77 -6.57
CA MET A 37 17.88 6.37 -5.24
C MET A 37 19.11 5.88 -4.45
N PRO A 38 19.98 6.79 -3.96
CA PRO A 38 21.17 6.42 -3.19
C PRO A 38 20.79 6.03 -1.75
N VAL A 39 20.09 4.91 -1.60
CA VAL A 39 19.63 4.37 -0.31
C VAL A 39 20.28 3.02 0.00
N ALA A 40 20.41 2.73 1.29
CA ALA A 40 20.88 1.43 1.73
C ALA A 40 19.89 0.33 1.33
N ARG A 41 20.39 -0.88 1.07
CA ARG A 41 19.56 -2.01 0.60
C ARG A 41 18.39 -2.30 1.53
N PHE A 42 18.62 -2.36 2.84
CA PHE A 42 17.55 -2.62 3.82
C PHE A 42 16.42 -1.58 3.76
N TYR A 43 16.73 -0.33 3.39
CA TYR A 43 15.73 0.72 3.24
C TYR A 43 14.89 0.50 1.98
N ALA A 44 15.55 0.14 0.86
CA ALA A 44 14.86 -0.23 -0.37
C ALA A 44 13.98 -1.48 -0.19
N GLU A 45 14.45 -2.52 0.51
CA GLU A 45 13.66 -3.70 0.86
C GLU A 45 12.41 -3.31 1.66
N LEU A 46 12.55 -2.44 2.66
CA LEU A 46 11.41 -1.94 3.45
C LEU A 46 10.44 -1.09 2.61
N MET A 47 10.93 -0.29 1.65
CA MET A 47 10.06 0.42 0.71
C MET A 47 9.22 -0.56 -0.12
N VAL A 48 9.82 -1.65 -0.61
CA VAL A 48 9.12 -2.68 -1.39
C VAL A 48 8.09 -3.42 -0.55
N GLU A 49 8.43 -3.80 0.69
CA GLU A 49 7.49 -4.47 1.60
C GLU A 49 6.26 -3.59 1.91
N GLN A 50 6.48 -2.32 2.23
CA GLN A 50 5.39 -1.38 2.52
C GLN A 50 4.56 -1.05 1.25
N MET A 51 5.21 -0.98 0.08
CA MET A 51 4.54 -0.85 -1.21
C MET A 51 3.62 -2.06 -1.50
N LEU A 52 4.10 -3.29 -1.31
CA LEU A 52 3.34 -4.50 -1.58
C LEU A 52 2.09 -4.58 -0.68
N ALA A 53 2.25 -4.29 0.61
CA ALA A 53 1.15 -4.21 1.56
C ALA A 53 0.12 -3.14 1.16
N TYR A 54 0.59 -1.97 0.71
CA TYR A 54 -0.27 -0.89 0.23
C TYR A 54 -1.06 -1.28 -1.04
N ILE A 55 -0.42 -1.84 -2.06
CA ILE A 55 -1.13 -2.24 -3.29
C ILE A 55 -2.14 -3.36 -2.99
N ALA A 56 -1.79 -4.32 -2.15
CA ALA A 56 -2.71 -5.36 -1.70
C ALA A 56 -3.91 -4.79 -0.93
N THR A 57 -3.68 -3.75 -0.13
CA THR A 57 -4.75 -3.01 0.55
C THR A 57 -5.67 -2.31 -0.46
N VAL A 58 -5.12 -1.64 -1.46
CA VAL A 58 -5.89 -1.00 -2.55
C VAL A 58 -6.72 -2.03 -3.32
N ALA A 59 -6.16 -3.22 -3.57
CA ALA A 59 -6.87 -4.29 -4.27
C ALA A 59 -8.10 -4.80 -3.50
N ALA A 60 -8.00 -4.88 -2.16
CA ALA A 60 -9.07 -5.38 -1.30
C ALA A 60 -10.09 -4.30 -0.88
N TYR A 61 -9.72 -3.03 -0.98
CA TYR A 61 -10.52 -1.92 -0.51
C TYR A 61 -11.50 -1.41 -1.58
N ASP A 62 -12.78 -1.28 -1.21
CA ASP A 62 -13.81 -0.68 -2.08
C ASP A 62 -14.18 0.73 -1.58
N PRO A 63 -13.79 1.81 -2.29
CA PRO A 63 -14.15 3.17 -1.87
C PRO A 63 -15.66 3.47 -1.97
N GLY A 64 -16.41 2.69 -2.75
CA GLY A 64 -17.87 2.80 -2.87
C GLY A 64 -18.62 2.09 -1.73
N ASN A 65 -17.98 1.13 -1.08
CA ASN A 65 -18.52 0.44 0.09
C ASN A 65 -17.41 0.23 1.15
N PRO A 66 -16.90 1.32 1.75
CA PRO A 66 -15.74 1.24 2.64
C PRO A 66 -16.15 0.74 4.05
N PRO A 67 -15.19 0.35 4.89
CA PRO A 67 -15.45 0.02 6.29
C PRO A 67 -16.15 1.16 7.04
N ALA A 68 -16.94 0.82 8.07
CA ALA A 68 -17.76 1.77 8.82
C ALA A 68 -16.95 2.96 9.38
N PHE A 69 -15.72 2.73 9.87
CA PHE A 69 -14.88 3.80 10.40
C PHE A 69 -14.50 4.86 9.35
N VAL A 70 -14.46 4.49 8.05
CA VAL A 70 -14.23 5.42 6.95
C VAL A 70 -15.48 6.26 6.68
N VAL A 71 -16.67 5.66 6.80
CA VAL A 71 -17.94 6.39 6.67
C VAL A 71 -18.10 7.38 7.82
N ASP A 72 -17.90 6.91 9.05
CA ASP A 72 -18.05 7.70 10.27
C ASP A 72 -16.99 8.81 10.36
N GLY A 73 -15.80 8.57 9.80
CA GLY A 73 -14.71 9.55 9.73
C GLY A 73 -14.97 10.71 8.77
N GLY A 74 -16.04 10.69 7.97
CA GLY A 74 -16.42 11.80 7.10
C GLY A 74 -15.41 12.10 5.98
N TYR A 75 -14.75 11.07 5.44
CA TYR A 75 -13.80 11.24 4.34
C TYR A 75 -14.52 11.56 3.04
N GLU A 76 -14.32 12.79 2.54
CA GLU A 76 -14.79 13.25 1.22
C GLU A 76 -14.05 12.52 0.08
N PHE A 77 -12.74 12.38 0.22
CA PHE A 77 -11.90 11.60 -0.70
C PHE A 77 -11.55 10.27 -0.03
N ARG A 78 -12.08 9.18 -0.60
CA ARG A 78 -12.00 7.84 -0.01
C ARG A 78 -10.99 6.92 -0.67
N TYR A 79 -10.23 7.39 -1.66
CA TYR A 79 -9.13 6.59 -2.21
C TYR A 79 -7.91 6.65 -1.29
N LEU A 80 -7.10 5.60 -1.37
CA LEU A 80 -5.89 5.45 -0.58
C LEU A 80 -4.70 6.03 -1.37
N THR A 81 -3.82 6.75 -0.68
CA THR A 81 -2.60 7.34 -1.25
C THR A 81 -1.36 6.77 -0.57
N PRO A 82 -0.25 6.58 -1.30
CA PRO A 82 1.02 6.22 -0.68
C PRO A 82 1.60 7.40 0.11
N SER A 83 2.60 7.11 0.93
CA SER A 83 3.47 8.13 1.52
C SER A 83 4.56 8.55 0.54
N THR A 84 5.27 9.62 0.86
CA THR A 84 6.47 10.05 0.13
C THR A 84 7.56 8.98 0.06
N ALA A 85 7.70 8.13 1.09
CA ALA A 85 8.72 7.09 1.11
C ALA A 85 8.31 5.86 0.29
N VAL A 86 7.01 5.58 0.17
CA VAL A 86 6.48 4.38 -0.52
C VAL A 86 6.18 4.66 -1.99
N ASP A 87 5.79 5.90 -2.33
CA ASP A 87 5.43 6.32 -3.69
C ASP A 87 6.51 5.96 -4.75
N PRO A 88 7.82 6.19 -4.53
CA PRO A 88 8.83 5.83 -5.52
C PRO A 88 8.87 4.33 -5.84
N ALA A 89 8.68 3.47 -4.84
CA ALA A 89 8.69 2.02 -5.07
C ALA A 89 7.56 1.59 -6.02
N ILE A 90 6.38 2.22 -5.92
CA ILE A 90 5.27 1.98 -6.86
C ILE A 90 5.70 2.33 -8.28
N HIS A 91 6.33 3.48 -8.48
CA HIS A 91 6.77 3.92 -9.81
C HIS A 91 7.80 2.96 -10.40
N TYR A 92 8.76 2.50 -9.59
CA TYR A 92 9.73 1.53 -10.05
C TYR A 92 9.12 0.15 -10.31
N PHE A 93 8.07 -0.25 -9.58
CA PHE A 93 7.37 -1.49 -9.90
C PHE A 93 6.57 -1.37 -11.20
N LEU A 94 6.01 -0.19 -11.52
CA LEU A 94 5.32 0.05 -12.79
C LEU A 94 6.23 -0.14 -14.01
N ASP A 95 7.55 0.07 -13.90
CA ASP A 95 8.49 -0.20 -14.98
C ASP A 95 8.52 -1.69 -15.39
N PHE A 96 8.23 -2.59 -14.45
CA PHE A 96 8.07 -4.03 -14.69
C PHE A 96 6.64 -4.34 -15.17
N THR A 97 6.22 -3.67 -16.24
CA THR A 97 4.81 -3.62 -16.68
C THR A 97 4.13 -4.99 -16.83
N GLY A 98 4.87 -6.02 -17.27
CA GLY A 98 4.36 -7.39 -17.38
C GLY A 98 4.06 -8.01 -16.01
N ASP A 99 5.03 -7.94 -15.10
CA ASP A 99 4.91 -8.43 -13.73
C ASP A 99 3.88 -7.66 -12.93
N TYR A 100 3.85 -6.33 -13.06
CA TYR A 100 2.85 -5.49 -12.41
C TYR A 100 1.43 -5.84 -12.87
N ARG A 101 1.22 -6.11 -14.17
CA ARG A 101 -0.08 -6.56 -14.69
C ARG A 101 -0.47 -7.93 -14.12
N ALA A 102 0.45 -8.88 -14.09
CA ALA A 102 0.20 -10.21 -13.51
C ALA A 102 -0.11 -10.14 -12.01
N PHE A 103 0.63 -9.30 -11.29
CA PHE A 103 0.42 -9.00 -9.87
C PHE A 103 -0.99 -8.43 -9.61
N CYS A 104 -1.39 -7.40 -10.35
CA CYS A 104 -2.73 -6.81 -10.24
C CYS A 104 -3.83 -7.85 -10.49
N ALA A 105 -3.68 -8.65 -11.55
CA ALA A 105 -4.66 -9.67 -11.91
C ALA A 105 -4.80 -10.73 -10.80
N ARG A 106 -3.69 -11.16 -10.18
CA ARG A 106 -3.72 -12.10 -9.05
C ARG A 106 -4.46 -11.53 -7.84
N LEU A 107 -4.23 -10.27 -7.51
CA LEU A 107 -4.85 -9.64 -6.33
C LEU A 107 -6.34 -9.33 -6.51
N THR A 108 -6.76 -8.98 -7.72
CA THR A 108 -8.09 -8.43 -7.98
C THR A 108 -9.03 -9.38 -8.72
N GLY A 109 -8.57 -10.60 -9.03
CA GLY A 109 -9.35 -11.56 -9.82
C GLY A 109 -9.43 -11.22 -11.31
N GLY A 110 -8.38 -10.58 -11.85
CA GLY A 110 -8.25 -10.26 -13.28
C GLY A 110 -8.37 -8.79 -13.65
N HIS A 111 -8.58 -7.90 -12.68
CA HIS A 111 -8.63 -6.45 -12.90
C HIS A 111 -7.23 -5.80 -12.82
N PHE A 112 -7.15 -4.55 -13.24
CA PHE A 112 -5.91 -3.77 -13.20
C PHE A 112 -5.99 -2.69 -12.11
N ILE A 113 -4.87 -2.38 -11.47
CA ILE A 113 -4.76 -1.31 -10.47
C ILE A 113 -4.06 -0.13 -11.14
N ASP A 114 -4.83 0.88 -11.50
CA ASP A 114 -4.34 2.08 -12.15
C ASP A 114 -3.59 2.97 -11.18
N HIS A 115 -2.47 3.51 -11.67
CA HIS A 115 -1.80 4.64 -11.08
C HIS A 115 -2.44 5.95 -11.57
N VAL A 116 -2.93 6.76 -10.64
CA VAL A 116 -3.64 8.01 -10.94
C VAL A 116 -2.87 9.21 -10.38
N PRO A 117 -2.15 9.97 -11.23
CA PRO A 117 -1.32 11.09 -10.79
C PRO A 117 -2.16 12.37 -10.60
N VAL A 118 -3.05 12.35 -9.61
CA VAL A 118 -3.92 13.49 -9.27
C VAL A 118 -3.65 13.94 -7.84
N VAL A 119 -3.62 15.26 -7.65
CA VAL A 119 -3.45 15.91 -6.35
C VAL A 119 -4.75 16.59 -5.94
N ASN A 120 -5.16 16.42 -4.68
CA ASN A 120 -6.28 17.14 -4.09
C ASN A 120 -6.01 17.49 -2.62
N GLU A 121 -6.89 18.28 -2.00
CA GLU A 121 -6.72 18.76 -0.62
C GLU A 121 -6.60 17.62 0.42
N SER A 122 -7.30 16.50 0.23
CA SER A 122 -7.19 15.35 1.14
C SER A 122 -5.81 14.71 1.08
N ILE A 123 -5.16 14.77 -0.08
CA ILE A 123 -3.80 14.26 -0.27
C ILE A 123 -2.78 15.24 0.31
N THR A 124 -2.89 16.54 0.01
CA THR A 124 -1.93 17.55 0.48
C THR A 124 -2.02 17.86 1.97
N SER A 125 -3.20 17.71 2.57
CA SER A 125 -3.36 17.75 4.04
C SER A 125 -3.01 16.40 4.70
N GLY A 126 -2.76 15.38 3.89
CA GLY A 126 -2.63 13.94 4.20
C GLY A 126 -3.68 13.37 5.14
N LYS A 127 -4.92 13.88 5.05
CA LYS A 127 -6.11 13.14 5.48
C LYS A 127 -6.18 11.78 4.78
N SER A 128 -5.87 11.74 3.48
CA SER A 128 -5.86 10.51 2.68
C SER A 128 -4.73 9.56 3.09
N LEU A 129 -3.54 10.08 3.46
CA LEU A 129 -2.46 9.25 4.01
C LEU A 129 -2.86 8.56 5.31
N ARG A 130 -3.50 9.29 6.24
CA ARG A 130 -4.02 8.70 7.48
C ARG A 130 -5.05 7.62 7.19
N LEU A 131 -5.97 7.87 6.24
CA LEU A 131 -6.91 6.85 5.79
C LEU A 131 -6.19 5.60 5.27
N THR A 132 -5.14 5.75 4.45
CA THR A 132 -4.34 4.62 3.97
C THR A 132 -3.81 3.77 5.12
N VAL A 133 -3.17 4.40 6.10
CA VAL A 133 -2.59 3.69 7.25
C VAL A 133 -3.65 2.96 8.06
N ASP A 134 -4.79 3.61 8.32
CA ASP A 134 -5.89 3.01 9.09
C ASP A 134 -6.49 1.81 8.33
N VAL A 135 -6.64 1.92 7.01
CA VAL A 135 -7.17 0.84 6.16
C VAL A 135 -6.15 -0.30 6.04
N MET A 136 -4.86 -0.03 5.90
CA MET A 136 -3.81 -1.07 5.91
C MET A 136 -3.86 -1.89 7.21
N ARG A 137 -3.93 -1.20 8.36
CA ARG A 137 -4.08 -1.84 9.68
C ARG A 137 -5.37 -2.63 9.79
N HIS A 138 -6.48 -2.09 9.27
CA HIS A 138 -7.77 -2.78 9.24
C HIS A 138 -7.70 -4.11 8.46
N PHE A 139 -6.92 -4.16 7.37
CA PHE A 139 -6.68 -5.38 6.60
C PHE A 139 -5.57 -6.29 7.15
N GLY A 140 -5.01 -5.96 8.33
CA GLY A 140 -4.05 -6.79 9.04
C GLY A 140 -2.60 -6.67 8.55
N TRP A 141 -2.26 -5.59 7.85
CA TRP A 141 -0.88 -5.32 7.44
C TRP A 141 -0.09 -4.61 8.54
N GLU A 142 1.17 -5.02 8.70
CA GLU A 142 2.14 -4.28 9.50
C GLU A 142 2.51 -2.97 8.80
N VAL A 143 2.41 -1.87 9.54
CA VAL A 143 2.70 -0.52 9.06
C VAL A 143 3.94 -0.02 9.78
N ASP A 144 5.04 0.15 9.04
CA ASP A 144 6.22 0.82 9.59
C ASP A 144 6.01 2.33 9.58
N GLU A 145 5.70 2.91 10.74
CA GLU A 145 5.37 4.34 10.85
C GLU A 145 6.45 5.28 10.30
N ARG A 146 7.71 4.83 10.24
CA ARG A 146 8.82 5.60 9.66
C ARG A 146 8.67 5.75 8.15
N MET A 147 8.00 4.80 7.49
CA MET A 147 7.70 4.83 6.06
C MET A 147 6.41 5.57 5.73
N TRP A 148 5.54 5.88 6.70
CA TRP A 148 4.22 6.48 6.46
C TRP A 148 4.09 7.92 6.94
N GLN A 149 5.12 8.73 6.66
CA GLN A 149 5.14 10.16 6.96
C GLN A 149 4.68 10.98 5.76
N GLN A 150 4.05 12.13 6.03
CA GLN A 150 3.78 13.13 5.00
C GLN A 150 5.08 13.80 4.55
N GLY A 151 5.17 14.13 3.27
CA GLY A 151 6.29 14.85 2.68
C GLY A 151 6.03 15.21 1.23
N THR A 152 7.05 15.74 0.56
CA THR A 152 7.05 16.03 -0.88
C THR A 152 7.51 14.80 -1.65
N SER A 153 6.68 14.29 -2.57
CA SER A 153 7.01 13.15 -3.44
C SER A 153 8.11 13.49 -4.46
N CYS A 154 8.71 12.45 -5.08
CA CYS A 154 9.69 12.55 -6.16
C CYS A 154 9.14 13.24 -7.44
N CYS A 155 7.82 13.35 -7.60
CA CYS A 155 7.20 14.00 -8.76
C CYS A 155 6.90 15.49 -8.50
N GLN A 156 7.02 16.33 -9.52
CA GLN A 156 6.54 17.73 -9.50
C GLN A 156 5.01 17.83 -9.31
N THR A 157 4.28 16.76 -9.64
CA THR A 157 2.91 16.55 -9.19
C THR A 157 2.99 15.89 -7.82
N ASP A 158 2.93 16.70 -6.77
CA ASP A 158 2.97 16.22 -5.39
C ASP A 158 1.84 15.22 -5.12
N ASN A 159 2.15 13.92 -5.18
CA ASN A 159 1.34 12.76 -4.79
C ASN A 159 0.36 12.19 -5.85
N CYS A 160 0.21 10.86 -5.81
CA CYS A 160 -0.71 10.06 -6.62
C CYS A 160 -1.63 9.20 -5.74
N PHE A 161 -2.59 8.49 -6.34
CA PHE A 161 -3.30 7.40 -5.68
C PHE A 161 -3.42 6.18 -6.60
N LEU A 162 -3.76 5.02 -6.02
CA LEU A 162 -4.04 3.81 -6.78
C LEU A 162 -5.54 3.48 -6.76
N LYS A 163 -6.04 2.97 -7.88
CA LYS A 163 -7.46 2.60 -8.04
C LYS A 163 -7.60 1.31 -8.82
N VAL A 164 -8.41 0.38 -8.33
CA VAL A 164 -8.82 -0.78 -9.12
C VAL A 164 -9.77 -0.34 -10.23
N THR A 165 -9.43 -0.63 -11.48
CA THR A 165 -10.33 -0.48 -12.62
C THR A 165 -10.92 -1.82 -13.00
N ARG A 166 -12.23 -1.92 -12.74
CA ARG A 166 -13.05 -3.06 -13.15
C ARG A 166 -13.50 -2.77 -14.59
N LEU A 167 -12.85 -3.42 -15.56
CA LEU A 167 -13.33 -3.40 -16.94
C LEU A 167 -14.60 -4.24 -16.98
N ASN A 168 -15.73 -3.58 -17.28
CA ASN A 168 -17.04 -4.20 -17.45
C ASN A 168 -17.11 -4.95 -18.78
#